data_AF-A0A1H8C3B0-F1
#
_entry.id   AF-A0A1H8C3B0-F1
#
_cell.length_a   1.000
_cell.length_b   1.000
_cell.length_c   1.000
_cell.angle_alpha   90.00
_cell.angle_beta   90.00
_cell.angle_gamma   90.00
#
_symmetry.space_group_name_H-M   'P 1'
#
loop_
_entity.id
_entity.type
_entity.pdbx_description
1 polymer ?
#
loop_
_entity_poly.entity_id
_entity_poly.type
_entity_poly.pdbx_seq_one_letter_code
_entity_poly.pdbx_strand_id
1 'polypeptide(L)'
;MVAHRASWWSVGLGLAALFACGTGTMAATDVIAGARLTHPTDRYPHNVLGDIPGYAALEVTLTDGTLLRLVLPPDRVFEDIAPRLADIDGDARPEVVTVESDQRLGARLTAWTVVPGADGTLGIALRAAGDFIGTRFRWLAIVGIADFDRDGTPEVAYVDRPHVAQQLVIVRLSGERFVPVMRLDGVSNHRIGDSAITGGVRDCGVGPELWLPTADWRRVVRIAWRDDTWTVADAGAMSASGAALPGC
;
A
#
# COMPACT_ATOMS: atom_id res chain seq x y z
N MET A 1 -19.07 -21.28 -79.74
CA MET A 1 -19.34 -22.73 -79.56
C MET A 1 -18.25 -23.22 -78.62
N VAL A 2 -18.53 -23.42 -77.33
CA VAL A 2 -19.01 -24.69 -76.73
C VAL A 2 -17.98 -25.79 -77.03
N ALA A 3 -17.34 -26.53 -76.11
CA ALA A 3 -17.42 -26.67 -74.67
C ALA A 3 -16.36 -27.73 -74.22
N HIS A 4 -16.03 -27.73 -72.92
CA HIS A 4 -15.62 -28.83 -72.04
C HIS A 4 -14.50 -29.83 -72.42
N ARG A 5 -13.51 -29.97 -71.51
CA ARG A 5 -13.07 -31.19 -70.76
C ARG A 5 -11.69 -30.90 -70.11
N ALA A 6 -11.54 -30.87 -68.78
CA ALA A 6 -11.44 -31.97 -67.79
C ALA A 6 -9.98 -32.29 -67.38
N SER A 7 -9.68 -31.91 -66.12
CA SER A 7 -8.84 -32.55 -65.08
C SER A 7 -7.46 -33.14 -65.39
N TRP A 8 -6.42 -32.62 -64.72
CA TRP A 8 -5.22 -33.36 -64.31
C TRP A 8 -4.80 -32.96 -62.88
N TRP A 9 -4.29 -33.94 -62.15
CA TRP A 9 -4.16 -34.03 -60.70
C TRP A 9 -2.79 -33.52 -60.23
N SER A 10 -2.68 -33.08 -58.98
CA SER A 10 -1.43 -33.16 -58.21
C SER A 10 -1.75 -33.24 -56.72
N VAL A 11 -1.33 -34.37 -56.14
CA VAL A 11 -1.42 -34.75 -54.73
C VAL A 11 -0.37 -33.96 -53.95
N GLY A 12 -0.78 -33.21 -52.92
CA GLY A 12 0.13 -32.59 -51.96
C GLY A 12 0.07 -33.32 -50.63
N LEU A 13 1.14 -34.04 -50.26
CA LEU A 13 1.36 -34.54 -48.90
C LEU A 13 1.60 -33.34 -47.97
N GLY A 14 0.66 -33.04 -47.08
CA GLY A 14 0.87 -32.11 -45.97
C GLY A 14 1.47 -32.85 -44.77
N LEU A 15 2.73 -32.55 -44.43
CA LEU A 15 3.29 -32.91 -43.13
C LEU A 15 2.60 -32.07 -42.04
N ALA A 16 1.87 -32.72 -41.15
CA ALA A 16 1.36 -32.12 -39.93
C ALA A 16 2.50 -31.98 -38.90
N ALA A 17 2.98 -30.76 -38.70
CA ALA A 17 3.84 -30.43 -37.56
C ALA A 17 2.94 -30.15 -36.34
N LEU A 18 2.78 -31.14 -35.48
CA LEU A 18 2.18 -30.96 -34.15
C LEU A 18 3.16 -30.16 -33.28
N PHE A 19 2.92 -28.85 -33.19
CA PHE A 19 3.49 -28.01 -32.14
C PHE A 19 2.87 -28.44 -30.80
N ALA A 20 3.60 -29.28 -30.06
CA ALA A 20 3.32 -29.53 -28.66
C ALA A 20 3.62 -28.24 -27.88
N CYS A 21 2.59 -27.43 -27.67
CA CYS A 21 2.66 -26.30 -26.74
C CYS A 21 2.76 -26.88 -25.33
N GLY A 22 3.99 -26.98 -24.81
CA GLY A 22 4.22 -27.36 -23.43
C GLY A 22 3.59 -26.31 -22.51
N THR A 23 2.53 -26.68 -21.81
CA THR A 23 2.01 -25.92 -20.68
C THR A 23 3.01 -26.05 -19.54
N GLY A 24 4.05 -25.23 -19.55
CA GLY A 24 4.87 -25.02 -18.37
C GLY A 24 3.98 -24.38 -17.31
N THR A 25 3.55 -25.15 -16.32
CA THR A 25 3.03 -24.59 -15.07
C THR A 25 4.18 -23.82 -14.44
N MET A 26 4.19 -22.48 -14.56
CA MET A 26 4.97 -21.67 -13.63
C MET A 26 4.48 -22.06 -12.24
N ALA A 27 5.37 -22.62 -11.42
CA ALA A 27 5.06 -22.80 -10.01
C ALA A 27 4.64 -21.43 -9.48
N ALA A 28 3.44 -21.36 -8.88
CA ALA A 28 3.03 -20.17 -8.17
C ALA A 28 4.12 -19.92 -7.12
N THR A 29 4.87 -18.83 -7.27
CA THR A 29 5.84 -18.42 -6.25
C THR A 29 5.02 -18.08 -5.02
N ASP A 30 5.40 -18.59 -3.85
CA ASP A 30 4.69 -18.26 -2.63
C ASP A 30 4.76 -16.76 -2.38
N VAL A 31 3.60 -16.12 -2.37
CA VAL A 31 3.46 -14.67 -2.15
C VAL A 31 2.92 -14.40 -0.76
N ILE A 32 3.06 -13.16 -0.32
CA ILE A 32 2.50 -12.71 0.96
C ILE A 32 0.97 -12.77 0.88
N ALA A 33 0.36 -13.63 1.70
CA ALA A 33 -1.08 -13.79 1.83
C ALA A 33 -1.66 -13.04 3.04
N GLY A 34 -0.83 -12.76 4.05
CA GLY A 34 -1.24 -12.07 5.26
C GLY A 34 -0.06 -11.44 6.00
N ALA A 35 -0.34 -10.39 6.76
CA ALA A 35 0.64 -9.74 7.64
C ALA A 35 0.00 -9.28 8.94
N ARG A 36 0.77 -9.31 10.03
CA ARG A 36 0.35 -8.79 11.34
C ARG A 36 1.54 -8.21 12.11
N LEU A 37 1.28 -7.14 12.85
CA LEU A 37 2.23 -6.62 13.83
C LEU A 37 2.08 -7.40 15.14
N THR A 38 3.19 -7.82 15.73
CA THR A 38 3.21 -8.72 16.89
C THR A 38 4.28 -8.33 17.89
N HIS A 39 4.29 -9.04 19.03
CA HIS A 39 5.19 -8.77 20.14
C HIS A 39 5.00 -7.32 20.66
N PRO A 40 3.84 -7.02 21.28
CA PRO A 40 3.61 -5.74 21.93
C PRO A 40 4.79 -5.34 22.83
N THR A 41 5.14 -4.06 22.82
CA THR A 41 6.32 -3.56 23.50
C THR A 41 6.11 -2.14 24.02
N ASP A 42 6.76 -1.83 25.14
CA ASP A 42 6.81 -0.52 25.79
C ASP A 42 8.07 0.29 25.43
N ARG A 43 8.90 -0.22 24.51
CA ARG A 43 10.17 0.43 24.11
C ARG A 43 9.97 1.87 23.67
N TYR A 44 8.84 2.21 23.05
CA TYR A 44 8.54 3.54 22.54
C TYR A 44 7.20 4.06 23.08
N PRO A 45 7.19 4.76 24.24
CA PRO A 45 5.98 5.14 24.97
C PRO A 45 5.35 6.43 24.42
N HIS A 46 5.06 6.47 23.12
CA HIS A 46 4.38 7.59 22.48
C HIS A 46 2.86 7.54 22.73
N ASN A 47 2.28 6.35 22.60
CA ASN A 47 0.89 6.02 22.98
C ASN A 47 -0.16 6.95 22.35
N VAL A 48 0.00 7.33 21.07
CA VAL A 48 -1.00 8.15 20.37
C VAL A 48 -2.20 7.35 19.88
N LEU A 49 -2.07 6.03 19.68
CA LEU A 49 -3.07 5.14 19.09
C LEU A 49 -4.06 4.53 20.11
N GLY A 50 -4.37 5.26 21.19
CA GLY A 50 -5.22 4.75 22.27
C GLY A 50 -4.62 3.50 22.94
N ASP A 51 -5.40 2.42 22.98
CA ASP A 51 -5.02 1.14 23.58
C ASP A 51 -4.13 0.26 22.67
N ILE A 52 -3.81 0.72 21.45
CA ILE A 52 -2.95 -0.03 20.53
C ILE A 52 -1.49 0.20 20.93
N PRO A 53 -0.74 -0.87 21.29
CA PRO A 53 0.65 -0.76 21.67
C PRO A 53 1.56 -0.58 20.44
N GLY A 54 2.81 -0.17 20.67
CA GLY A 54 3.86 -0.42 19.69
C GLY A 54 4.20 -1.90 19.61
N TYR A 55 4.71 -2.35 18.46
CA TYR A 55 5.04 -3.75 18.20
C TYR A 55 6.52 -3.92 17.87
N ALA A 56 7.12 -5.03 18.32
CA ALA A 56 8.52 -5.32 18.06
C ALA A 56 8.76 -6.11 16.78
N ALA A 57 7.73 -6.76 16.24
CA ALA A 57 7.89 -7.69 15.14
C ALA A 57 6.78 -7.58 14.09
N LEU A 58 7.15 -7.91 12.86
CA LEU A 58 6.26 -8.14 11.74
C LEU A 58 6.22 -9.66 11.48
N GLU A 59 5.04 -10.24 11.42
CA GLU A 59 4.83 -11.61 10.97
C GLU A 59 4.08 -11.61 9.64
N VAL A 60 4.56 -12.44 8.72
CA VAL A 60 4.05 -12.59 7.36
C VAL A 60 3.65 -14.04 7.16
N THR A 61 2.45 -14.26 6.63
CA THR A 61 1.96 -15.57 6.21
C THR A 61 1.99 -15.63 4.69
N LEU A 62 2.63 -16.66 4.14
CA LEU A 62 2.67 -16.92 2.71
C LEU A 62 1.48 -17.78 2.25
N THR A 63 1.27 -17.89 0.93
CA THR A 63 0.19 -18.67 0.32
C THR A 63 0.21 -20.16 0.65
N ASP A 64 1.37 -20.76 0.85
CA ASP A 64 1.55 -22.14 1.31
C ASP A 64 1.32 -22.32 2.83
N GLY A 65 1.06 -21.23 3.56
CA GLY A 65 0.91 -21.22 5.01
C GLY A 65 2.23 -21.05 5.79
N THR A 66 3.37 -20.92 5.12
CA THR A 66 4.66 -20.61 5.76
C THR A 66 4.56 -19.28 6.51
N LEU A 67 5.11 -19.27 7.73
CA LEU A 67 5.11 -18.09 8.61
C LEU A 67 6.53 -17.58 8.79
N LEU A 68 6.75 -16.34 8.37
CA LEU A 68 8.02 -15.62 8.53
C LEU A 68 7.86 -14.54 9.60
N ARG A 69 8.92 -14.29 10.36
CA ARG A 69 8.94 -13.22 11.38
C ARG A 69 10.20 -12.38 11.27
N LEU A 70 10.01 -11.07 11.27
CA LEU A 70 11.05 -10.08 11.39
C LEU A 70 10.92 -9.39 12.75
N VAL A 71 12.03 -9.26 13.48
CA VAL A 71 12.08 -8.47 14.73
C VAL A 71 12.91 -7.22 14.46
N LEU A 72 12.36 -6.05 14.77
CA LEU A 72 13.07 -4.78 14.64
C LEU A 72 14.20 -4.66 15.69
N PRO A 73 15.25 -3.88 15.38
CA PRO A 73 16.28 -3.55 16.37
C PRO A 73 15.70 -2.85 17.62
N PRO A 74 16.43 -2.81 18.74
CA PRO A 74 15.94 -2.30 20.04
C PRO A 74 15.45 -0.85 20.01
N ASP A 75 15.98 -0.04 19.09
CA ASP A 75 15.71 1.38 18.92
C ASP A 75 14.53 1.69 17.99
N ARG A 76 13.82 0.65 17.49
CA ARG A 76 12.65 0.82 16.64
C ARG A 76 11.47 -0.05 17.05
N VAL A 77 10.28 0.46 16.79
CA VAL A 77 9.01 -0.26 16.91
C VAL A 77 8.20 -0.07 15.63
N PHE A 78 7.30 -0.98 15.33
CA PHE A 78 6.17 -0.68 14.45
C PHE A 78 5.13 0.08 15.26
N GLU A 79 4.75 1.26 14.78
CA GLU A 79 3.74 2.13 15.42
C GLU A 79 2.63 2.38 14.39
N ASP A 80 1.74 1.41 14.23
CA ASP A 80 0.65 1.43 13.26
C ASP A 80 -0.53 0.59 13.80
N ILE A 81 -1.72 0.82 13.27
CA ILE A 81 -2.93 0.08 13.65
C ILE A 81 -2.92 -1.32 13.03
N ALA A 82 -2.50 -1.43 11.78
CA ALA A 82 -2.38 -2.68 11.05
C ALA A 82 -1.48 -2.51 9.82
N PRO A 83 -0.74 -3.53 9.40
CA PRO A 83 -0.04 -3.48 8.13
C PRO A 83 -1.03 -3.56 6.97
N ARG A 84 -0.68 -2.97 5.82
CA ARG A 84 -1.47 -3.03 4.58
C ARG A 84 -0.70 -3.83 3.54
N LEU A 85 -1.39 -4.73 2.84
CA LEU A 85 -0.82 -5.47 1.71
C LEU A 85 -1.16 -4.76 0.41
N ALA A 86 -0.15 -4.45 -0.39
CA ALA A 86 -0.33 -3.86 -1.71
C ALA A 86 0.90 -4.13 -2.59
N ASP A 87 0.67 -4.44 -3.85
CA ASP A 87 1.72 -4.50 -4.87
C ASP A 87 2.08 -3.06 -5.29
N ILE A 88 3.05 -2.47 -4.59
CA ILE A 88 3.43 -1.06 -4.79
C ILE A 88 4.55 -0.90 -5.81
N ASP A 89 5.13 -2.01 -6.29
CA ASP A 89 6.19 -2.01 -7.28
C ASP A 89 5.81 -2.63 -8.63
N GLY A 90 4.60 -3.18 -8.74
CA GLY A 90 3.98 -3.66 -9.97
C GLY A 90 4.44 -5.05 -10.39
N ASP A 91 5.05 -5.82 -9.48
CA ASP A 91 5.61 -7.15 -9.78
C ASP A 91 4.61 -8.31 -9.62
N ALA A 92 3.34 -8.00 -9.36
CA ALA A 92 2.24 -8.90 -9.06
C ALA A 92 2.38 -9.65 -7.72
N ARG A 93 3.23 -9.18 -6.81
CA ARG A 93 3.36 -9.68 -5.42
C ARG A 93 3.16 -8.50 -4.46
N PRO A 94 2.37 -8.68 -3.38
CA PRO A 94 2.14 -7.59 -2.46
C PRO A 94 3.31 -7.39 -1.50
N GLU A 95 3.70 -6.14 -1.28
CA GLU A 95 4.49 -5.70 -0.15
C GLU A 95 3.63 -5.52 1.11
N VAL A 96 4.28 -5.58 2.26
CA VAL A 96 3.72 -5.16 3.54
C VAL A 96 4.09 -3.70 3.82
N VAL A 97 3.14 -2.80 3.71
CA VAL A 97 3.31 -1.37 4.01
C VAL A 97 2.85 -1.06 5.43
N THR A 98 3.72 -0.42 6.22
CA THR A 98 3.43 -0.04 7.61
C THR A 98 4.31 1.11 8.09
N VAL A 99 4.13 1.53 9.33
CA VAL A 99 4.84 2.65 9.97
C VAL A 99 5.80 2.13 11.02
N GLU A 100 7.07 2.53 10.91
CA GLU A 100 8.08 2.34 11.94
C GLU A 100 8.34 3.64 12.68
N SER A 101 8.64 3.57 13.98
CA SER A 101 9.12 4.68 14.78
C SER A 101 10.47 4.38 15.42
N ASP A 102 11.37 5.36 15.31
CA ASP A 102 12.71 5.34 15.87
C ASP A 102 12.79 6.20 17.15
N GLN A 103 13.54 5.72 18.15
CA GLN A 103 13.69 6.37 19.46
C GLN A 103 14.16 7.83 19.40
N ARG A 104 14.81 8.24 18.30
CA ARG A 104 15.38 9.58 18.14
C ARG A 104 14.76 10.33 16.98
N LEU A 105 14.44 9.62 15.89
CA LEU A 105 14.13 10.23 14.61
C LEU A 105 12.62 10.33 14.32
N GLY A 106 11.77 9.72 15.16
CA GLY A 106 10.32 9.68 14.94
C GLY A 106 9.93 8.63 13.91
N ALA A 107 8.74 8.76 13.33
CA ALA A 107 8.19 7.77 12.41
C ALA A 107 8.71 7.88 10.97
N ARG A 108 8.58 6.79 10.23
CA ARG A 108 8.73 6.70 8.77
C ARG A 108 7.77 5.68 8.18
N LEU A 109 7.46 5.85 6.90
CA LEU A 109 6.77 4.84 6.10
C LEU A 109 7.76 3.75 5.67
N THR A 110 7.36 2.49 5.72
CA THR A 110 8.17 1.35 5.26
C THR A 110 7.34 0.38 4.43
N ALA A 111 8.00 -0.28 3.47
CA ALA A 111 7.48 -1.42 2.74
C ALA A 111 8.44 -2.59 2.89
N TRP A 112 7.90 -3.78 3.14
CA TRP A 112 8.64 -5.02 3.33
C TRP A 112 8.20 -6.05 2.30
N THR A 113 9.14 -6.86 1.84
CA THR A 113 8.91 -7.96 0.90
C THR A 113 9.54 -9.24 1.41
N VAL A 114 9.32 -10.35 0.72
CA VAL A 114 9.92 -11.65 1.01
C VAL A 114 10.93 -12.00 -0.07
N VAL A 115 12.14 -12.35 0.36
CA VAL A 115 13.26 -12.68 -0.54
C VAL A 115 13.89 -14.02 -0.16
N PRO A 116 14.45 -14.76 -1.11
CA PRO A 116 15.26 -15.93 -0.81
C PRO A 116 16.60 -15.51 -0.20
N GLY A 117 17.01 -16.21 0.85
CA GLY A 117 18.34 -16.19 1.44
C GLY A 117 19.33 -17.02 0.63
N ALA A 118 20.61 -16.87 0.98
CA ALA A 118 21.70 -17.59 0.29
C ALA A 118 21.61 -19.12 0.41
N ASP A 119 20.94 -19.61 1.46
CA ASP A 119 20.68 -21.03 1.72
C ASP A 119 19.34 -21.52 1.13
N GLY A 120 18.62 -20.67 0.39
CA GLY A 120 17.32 -20.97 -0.20
C GLY A 120 16.15 -20.82 0.78
N THR A 121 16.38 -20.44 2.03
CA THR A 121 15.29 -20.12 2.98
C THR A 121 14.65 -18.77 2.64
N LEU A 122 13.36 -18.59 2.94
CA LEU A 122 12.71 -17.30 2.73
C LEU A 122 12.89 -16.40 3.97
N GLY A 123 13.10 -15.11 3.73
CA GLY A 123 13.20 -14.09 4.78
C GLY A 123 12.49 -12.79 4.40
N ILE A 124 12.15 -11.99 5.41
CA ILE A 124 11.56 -10.66 5.20
C ILE A 124 12.69 -9.65 5.01
N ALA A 125 12.61 -8.82 3.96
CA ALA A 125 13.57 -7.77 3.65
C ALA A 125 12.88 -6.42 3.45
N LEU A 126 13.59 -5.33 3.76
CA LEU A 126 13.08 -3.98 3.54
C LEU A 126 13.09 -3.69 2.03
N ARG A 127 11.91 -3.44 1.45
CA ARG A 127 11.74 -3.10 0.03
C ARG A 127 11.96 -1.62 -0.23
N ALA A 128 11.45 -0.79 0.69
CA ALA A 128 11.61 0.65 0.65
C ALA A 128 11.39 1.28 2.02
N ALA A 129 12.01 2.43 2.26
CA ALA A 129 11.73 3.25 3.43
C ALA A 129 11.71 4.73 3.06
N GLY A 130 10.80 5.47 3.69
CA GLY A 130 10.82 6.92 3.69
C GLY A 130 11.88 7.45 4.65
N ASP A 131 12.18 8.73 4.50
CA ASP A 131 12.95 9.44 5.51
C ASP A 131 12.17 9.51 6.83
N PHE A 132 12.90 9.51 7.94
CA PHE A 132 12.29 9.78 9.24
C PHE A 132 11.78 11.23 9.32
N ILE A 133 10.61 11.42 9.93
CA ILE A 133 9.93 12.73 9.97
C ILE A 133 10.42 13.67 11.09
N GLY A 134 11.66 13.46 11.54
CA GLY A 134 12.45 14.41 12.30
C GLY A 134 12.89 13.92 13.68
N THR A 135 12.06 14.17 14.69
CA THR A 135 12.38 13.84 16.10
C THR A 135 11.42 12.80 16.66
N ARG A 136 11.83 12.16 17.77
CA ARG A 136 10.98 11.30 18.61
C ARG A 136 9.58 11.90 18.82
N PHE A 137 8.59 11.02 18.92
CA PHE A 137 7.17 11.34 19.13
C PHE A 137 6.54 12.16 18.02
N ARG A 138 7.04 11.95 16.81
CA ARG A 138 6.37 12.33 15.57
C ARG A 138 5.92 11.06 14.90
N TRP A 139 4.68 11.08 14.44
CA TRP A 139 4.02 9.93 13.86
C TRP A 139 3.29 10.31 12.57
N LEU A 140 3.12 9.38 11.65
CA LEU A 140 2.36 9.56 10.42
C LEU A 140 1.30 8.47 10.31
N ALA A 141 0.19 8.78 9.66
CA ALA A 141 -0.98 7.90 9.61
C ALA A 141 -1.32 7.56 8.17
N ILE A 142 -1.19 6.28 7.79
CA ILE A 142 -1.53 5.82 6.43
C ILE A 142 -3.04 5.93 6.21
N VAL A 143 -3.43 6.68 5.18
CA VAL A 143 -4.81 6.84 4.71
C VAL A 143 -5.22 5.64 3.86
N GLY A 144 -4.35 5.23 2.93
CA GLY A 144 -4.56 4.06 2.10
C GLY A 144 -3.60 3.99 0.91
N ILE A 145 -3.79 2.96 0.09
CA ILE A 145 -2.93 2.62 -1.04
C ILE A 145 -3.84 2.32 -2.23
N ALA A 146 -3.62 3.01 -3.35
CA ALA A 146 -4.30 2.78 -4.61
C ALA A 146 -3.53 3.49 -5.74
N ASP A 147 -3.80 3.11 -6.98
CA ASP A 147 -3.38 3.86 -8.17
C ASP A 147 -4.24 5.13 -8.28
N PHE A 148 -3.81 6.19 -7.59
CA PHE A 148 -4.61 7.40 -7.42
C PHE A 148 -4.57 8.28 -8.68
N ASP A 149 -3.45 8.28 -9.41
CA ASP A 149 -3.30 9.06 -10.65
C ASP A 149 -3.57 8.27 -11.95
N ARG A 150 -3.91 6.99 -11.82
CA ARG A 150 -4.37 6.08 -12.89
C ARG A 150 -3.29 5.76 -13.93
N ASP A 151 -2.04 5.69 -13.51
CA ASP A 151 -0.93 5.30 -14.39
C ASP A 151 -0.61 3.79 -14.35
N GLY A 152 -1.33 3.03 -13.54
CA GLY A 152 -1.19 1.59 -13.36
C GLY A 152 -0.29 1.19 -12.19
N THR A 153 0.36 2.14 -11.51
CA THR A 153 1.21 1.88 -10.33
C THR A 153 0.56 2.46 -9.08
N PRO A 154 0.37 1.69 -7.99
CA PRO A 154 -0.20 2.25 -6.77
C PRO A 154 0.71 3.25 -6.04
N GLU A 155 0.10 4.29 -5.49
CA GLU A 155 0.70 5.20 -4.52
C GLU A 155 0.28 4.87 -3.09
N VAL A 156 1.10 5.30 -2.14
CA VAL A 156 0.74 5.32 -0.72
C VAL A 156 0.38 6.75 -0.29
N ALA A 157 -0.81 6.92 0.28
CA ALA A 157 -1.24 8.18 0.88
C ALA A 157 -1.18 8.11 2.40
N TYR A 158 -0.55 9.11 3.04
CA TYR A 158 -0.50 9.24 4.50
C TYR A 158 -0.60 10.71 4.93
N VAL A 159 -1.04 10.95 6.16
CA VAL A 159 -0.97 12.28 6.79
C VAL A 159 0.31 12.34 7.63
N ASP A 160 1.22 13.26 7.28
CA ASP A 160 2.38 13.59 8.09
C ASP A 160 1.94 14.35 9.35
N ARG A 161 2.28 13.81 10.52
CA ARG A 161 1.99 14.36 11.85
C ARG A 161 0.57 14.90 11.94
N PRO A 162 -0.45 14.03 12.05
CA PRO A 162 -1.87 14.42 12.11
C PRO A 162 -2.22 15.42 13.22
N HIS A 163 -1.35 15.58 14.23
CA HIS A 163 -1.51 16.51 15.36
C HIS A 163 -0.61 17.76 15.28
N VAL A 164 0.30 17.85 14.30
CA VAL A 164 1.31 18.92 14.21
C VAL A 164 1.41 19.51 12.81
N ALA A 165 1.78 18.70 11.81
CA ALA A 165 1.96 19.21 10.44
C ALA A 165 0.64 19.21 9.66
N GLN A 166 -0.23 18.22 9.89
CA GLN A 166 -1.57 18.17 9.29
C GLN A 166 -1.53 18.31 7.76
N GLN A 167 -0.61 17.57 7.15
CA GLN A 167 -0.36 17.58 5.71
C GLN A 167 -0.54 16.17 5.15
N LEU A 168 -1.41 16.01 4.15
CA LEU A 168 -1.46 14.82 3.32
C LEU A 168 -0.22 14.80 2.41
N VAL A 169 0.43 13.64 2.34
CA VAL A 169 1.50 13.34 1.39
C VAL A 169 1.10 12.07 0.63
N ILE A 170 1.15 12.15 -0.70
CA ILE A 170 1.00 10.99 -1.59
C ILE A 170 2.39 10.70 -2.15
N VAL A 171 2.84 9.46 -2.00
CA VAL A 171 4.15 9.01 -2.47
C VAL A 171 4.02 7.84 -3.44
N ARG A 172 4.87 7.83 -4.45
CA ARG A 172 5.08 6.70 -5.35
C ARG A 172 6.41 6.02 -5.03
N LEU A 173 6.50 4.73 -5.24
CA LEU A 173 7.76 4.02 -5.18
C LEU A 173 8.62 4.30 -6.42
N SER A 174 9.87 4.70 -6.22
CA SER A 174 10.88 4.84 -7.28
C SER A 174 12.18 4.18 -6.83
N GLY A 175 12.51 3.04 -7.44
CA GLY A 175 13.56 2.16 -6.93
C GLY A 175 13.23 1.71 -5.50
N GLU A 176 14.11 2.01 -4.54
CA GLU A 176 13.95 1.67 -3.11
C GLU A 176 13.44 2.86 -2.26
N ARG A 177 12.95 3.93 -2.89
CA ARG A 177 12.55 5.18 -2.23
C ARG A 177 11.10 5.53 -2.47
N PHE A 178 10.45 6.08 -1.44
CA PHE A 178 9.17 6.76 -1.59
C PHE A 178 9.41 8.21 -2.04
N VAL A 179 8.93 8.55 -3.24
CA VAL A 179 9.02 9.89 -3.84
C VAL A 179 7.65 10.57 -3.76
N PRO A 180 7.55 11.76 -3.14
CA PRO A 180 6.30 12.51 -3.07
C PRO A 180 5.85 12.97 -4.46
N VAL A 181 4.58 12.69 -4.79
CA VAL A 181 3.91 13.15 -6.01
C VAL A 181 2.84 14.21 -5.73
N MET A 182 2.36 14.30 -4.49
CA MET A 182 1.43 15.35 -4.05
C MET A 182 1.62 15.68 -2.57
N ARG A 183 1.42 16.96 -2.21
CA ARG A 183 1.29 17.44 -0.83
C ARG A 183 0.09 18.37 -0.71
N LEU A 184 -0.67 18.22 0.36
CA LEU A 184 -1.82 19.06 0.67
C LEU A 184 -1.87 19.37 2.17
N ASP A 185 -1.76 20.65 2.53
CA ASP A 185 -1.92 21.12 3.90
C ASP A 185 -3.39 21.17 4.34
N GLY A 186 -3.60 21.23 5.66
CA GLY A 186 -4.92 21.54 6.24
C GLY A 186 -5.84 20.34 6.41
N VAL A 187 -5.28 19.12 6.49
CA VAL A 187 -6.04 17.89 6.69
C VAL A 187 -5.48 17.06 7.86
N SER A 188 -6.32 16.28 8.50
CA SER A 188 -5.93 15.32 9.54
C SER A 188 -6.73 14.04 9.38
N ASN A 189 -6.26 12.95 9.96
CA ASN A 189 -6.93 11.65 9.93
C ASN A 189 -6.88 10.92 11.27
N HIS A 190 -6.44 11.60 12.33
CA HIS A 190 -6.26 10.95 13.63
C HIS A 190 -6.30 11.96 14.78
N ARG A 191 -7.02 11.64 15.87
CA ARG A 191 -6.94 12.35 17.15
C ARG A 191 -6.18 11.51 18.16
N ILE A 192 -5.40 12.16 19.02
CA ILE A 192 -4.65 11.47 20.08
C ILE A 192 -5.63 10.67 20.94
N GLY A 193 -5.36 9.38 21.08
CA GLY A 193 -6.16 8.43 21.84
C GLY A 193 -7.12 7.60 21.00
N ASP A 194 -7.34 7.94 19.73
CA ASP A 194 -8.17 7.12 18.83
C ASP A 194 -7.44 5.84 18.46
N SER A 195 -8.14 4.70 18.50
CA SER A 195 -7.63 3.42 18.00
C SER A 195 -7.99 3.18 16.53
N ALA A 196 -8.28 4.24 15.78
CA ALA A 196 -8.71 4.20 14.39
C ALA A 196 -8.16 5.39 13.60
N ILE A 197 -7.87 5.17 12.32
CA ILE A 197 -7.59 6.26 11.37
C ILE A 197 -8.91 6.68 10.74
N THR A 198 -9.28 7.96 10.89
CA THR A 198 -10.48 8.52 10.26
C THR A 198 -10.17 8.94 8.82
N GLY A 199 -11.05 8.59 7.89
CA GLY A 199 -10.81 8.84 6.47
C GLY A 199 -10.62 7.53 5.70
N GLY A 200 -10.07 7.62 4.50
CA GLY A 200 -9.66 6.46 3.72
C GLY A 200 -9.85 6.64 2.22
N VAL A 201 -9.60 5.55 1.50
CA VAL A 201 -9.82 5.47 0.06
C VAL A 201 -11.26 5.04 -0.22
N ARG A 202 -11.88 5.66 -1.21
CA ARG A 202 -13.23 5.33 -1.70
C ARG A 202 -13.26 5.34 -3.23
N ASP A 203 -14.23 4.64 -3.79
CA ASP A 203 -14.60 4.80 -5.20
C ASP A 203 -16.08 5.17 -5.26
N CYS A 204 -16.36 6.43 -5.57
CA CYS A 204 -17.71 6.96 -5.76
C CYS A 204 -18.12 6.98 -7.25
N GLY A 205 -17.61 6.02 -8.05
CA GLY A 205 -17.94 5.85 -9.47
C GLY A 205 -16.98 6.55 -10.43
N VAL A 206 -15.85 7.03 -9.93
CA VAL A 206 -14.84 7.73 -10.74
C VAL A 206 -13.44 7.14 -10.55
N GLY A 207 -13.30 6.04 -9.79
CA GLY A 207 -12.02 5.51 -9.36
C GLY A 207 -11.63 6.01 -7.96
N PRO A 208 -10.40 5.68 -7.51
CA PRO A 208 -9.98 5.89 -6.14
C PRO A 208 -9.85 7.38 -5.80
N GLU A 209 -10.43 7.78 -4.67
CA GLU A 209 -10.35 9.11 -4.09
C GLU A 209 -10.12 9.02 -2.58
N LEU A 210 -9.35 9.97 -2.04
CA LEU A 210 -9.05 10.08 -0.63
C LEU A 210 -10.09 10.96 0.05
N TRP A 211 -10.66 10.48 1.15
CA TRP A 211 -11.59 11.24 1.98
C TRP A 211 -10.96 11.51 3.32
N LEU A 212 -10.78 12.79 3.66
CA LEU A 212 -10.07 13.20 4.86
C LEU A 212 -10.80 14.31 5.61
N PRO A 213 -10.84 14.26 6.94
CA PRO A 213 -11.17 15.43 7.75
C PRO A 213 -10.24 16.61 7.44
N THR A 214 -10.79 17.83 7.47
CA THR A 214 -9.97 19.04 7.58
C THR A 214 -9.24 19.06 8.93
N ALA A 215 -8.14 19.81 9.01
CA ALA A 215 -7.31 19.92 10.21
C ALA A 215 -8.09 20.41 11.45
N ASP A 216 -9.15 21.21 11.24
CA ASP A 216 -10.06 21.69 12.29
C ASP A 216 -11.23 20.73 12.59
N TRP A 217 -11.27 19.58 11.90
CA TRP A 217 -12.26 18.51 12.05
C TRP A 217 -13.71 18.94 11.80
N ARG A 218 -13.96 20.04 11.08
CA ARG A 218 -15.32 20.52 10.78
C ARG A 218 -15.88 19.99 9.48
N ARG A 219 -15.02 19.71 8.50
CA ARG A 219 -15.41 19.31 7.14
C ARG A 219 -14.69 18.02 6.77
N VAL A 220 -15.21 17.36 5.75
CA VAL A 220 -14.51 16.33 5.00
C VAL A 220 -14.19 16.89 3.63
N VAL A 221 -12.97 16.67 3.16
CA VAL A 221 -12.57 16.94 1.78
C VAL A 221 -12.34 15.63 1.05
N ARG A 222 -12.70 15.61 -0.23
CA ARG A 222 -12.30 14.55 -1.17
C ARG A 222 -11.15 15.05 -2.03
N ILE A 223 -10.13 14.21 -2.19
CA ILE A 223 -8.97 14.46 -3.05
C ILE A 223 -8.93 13.37 -4.11
N ALA A 224 -8.93 13.77 -5.38
CA ALA A 224 -8.98 12.84 -6.51
C ALA A 224 -8.18 13.36 -7.70
N TRP A 225 -7.61 12.45 -8.49
CA TRP A 225 -7.02 12.77 -9.78
C TRP A 225 -8.08 12.81 -10.88
N ARG A 226 -8.20 13.96 -11.55
CA ARG A 226 -9.11 14.18 -12.68
C ARG A 226 -8.47 15.11 -13.69
N ASP A 227 -8.67 14.83 -14.97
CA ASP A 227 -8.16 15.65 -16.08
C ASP A 227 -6.66 15.97 -15.92
N ASP A 228 -5.87 14.94 -15.59
CA ASP A 228 -4.43 15.01 -15.35
C ASP A 228 -3.99 15.99 -14.25
N THR A 229 -4.85 16.23 -13.26
CA THR A 229 -4.54 17.05 -12.09
C THR A 229 -5.19 16.55 -10.80
N TRP A 230 -4.57 16.88 -9.67
CA TRP A 230 -5.20 16.73 -8.36
C TRP A 230 -6.30 17.76 -8.17
N THR A 231 -7.46 17.30 -7.73
CA THR A 231 -8.60 18.12 -7.36
C THR A 231 -8.92 17.93 -5.89
N VAL A 232 -9.25 19.02 -5.19
CA VAL A 232 -9.71 19.00 -3.80
C VAL A 232 -11.10 19.61 -3.77
N ALA A 233 -12.08 18.89 -3.25
CA ALA A 233 -13.44 19.36 -3.13
C ALA A 233 -13.99 19.12 -1.74
N ASP A 234 -14.82 20.05 -1.27
CA ASP A 234 -15.57 19.88 -0.04
C ASP A 234 -16.61 18.75 -0.22
N ALA A 235 -16.59 17.78 0.69
CA ALA A 235 -17.42 16.59 0.66
C ALA A 235 -18.54 16.62 1.71
N GLY A 236 -18.60 17.65 2.57
CA GLY A 236 -19.66 17.79 3.56
C GLY A 236 -19.13 18.08 4.97
N ALA A 237 -20.07 18.21 5.90
CA ALA A 237 -19.74 18.41 7.31
C ALA A 237 -19.24 17.09 7.91
N MET A 238 -18.26 17.18 8.82
CA MET A 238 -17.95 16.05 9.69
C MET A 238 -19.14 15.75 10.59
N SER A 239 -19.38 14.47 10.86
CA SER A 239 -20.42 14.08 11.83
C SER A 239 -20.11 14.70 13.20
N ALA A 240 -21.15 14.99 13.99
CA ALA A 240 -20.96 15.54 15.34
C ALA A 240 -20.14 14.59 16.25
N SER A 241 -20.20 13.28 15.99
CA SER A 241 -19.38 12.26 16.65
C SER A 241 -17.93 12.21 16.15
N GLY A 242 -17.64 12.84 15.01
CA GLY A 242 -16.32 12.85 14.38
C GLY A 242 -15.85 11.49 13.85
N ALA A 243 -16.72 10.48 13.83
CA ALA A 243 -16.39 9.09 13.49
C ALA A 243 -16.92 8.65 12.11
N ALA A 244 -17.86 9.39 11.52
CA ALA A 244 -18.49 9.02 10.25
C ALA A 244 -18.23 10.10 9.18
N LEU A 245 -17.80 9.64 8.01
CA LEU A 245 -17.67 10.49 6.82
C LEU A 245 -19.02 10.54 6.07
N PRO A 246 -19.30 11.61 5.30
CA PRO A 246 -20.48 11.69 4.43
C PRO A 246 -20.54 10.53 3.43
N GLY A 247 -21.71 10.28 2.84
CA GLY A 247 -21.84 9.33 1.73
C GLY A 247 -21.18 9.84 0.44
N CYS A 248 -21.01 8.94 -0.52
CA CYS A 248 -21.10 9.34 -1.93
C CYS A 248 -22.53 9.86 -2.17
#